data_AF-A0A368PHV4-F1
#
_entry.id   AF-A0A368PHV4-F1
#
_cell.length_a   1.000
_cell.length_b   1.000
_cell.length_c   1.000
_cell.angle_alpha   90.00
_cell.angle_beta   90.00
_cell.angle_gamma   90.00
#
_symmetry.space_group_name_H-M   'P 1'
#
loop_
_entity.id
_entity.type
_entity.pdbx_description
1 polymer ?
#
loop_
_entity_poly.entity_id
_entity_poly.type
_entity_poly.pdbx_seq_one_letter_code
_entity_poly.pdbx_strand_id
1 'polypeptide(L)'
;MSNGGEHWLLAACGIKLATAGYGVFGIDYEGHGKSMGARCYIQKFENLVADCDRFFKSICAMEDYRNKSRFLYGESMGGAVALLLHRKDPIFWDGAVLVAPMCKISEKVKPHPVVITLLTQVEEIIPKWKIVPTKDVIDSAFKDPVKREKIRKNKLIYQDKPRLKTALELLRTSMDVEDSLSEVL
;
A
#
# COMPACT_ATOMS: atom_id res chain seq x y z
N MET A 1 14.11 22.00 -0.95
CA MET A 1 14.31 21.53 0.44
C MET A 1 12.94 21.41 1.10
N SER A 2 12.34 20.22 1.15
CA SER A 2 11.10 20.00 1.91
C SER A 2 11.45 19.64 3.35
N ASN A 3 10.83 20.31 4.32
CA ASN A 3 11.00 20.04 5.76
C ASN A 3 10.84 18.53 6.06
N GLY A 4 11.95 17.90 6.46
CA GLY A 4 12.11 16.46 6.67
C GLY A 4 11.47 15.94 7.95
N GLY A 5 10.18 16.19 8.16
CA GLY A 5 9.48 15.81 9.38
C GLY A 5 8.62 14.54 9.30
N GLU A 6 7.97 14.24 8.16
CA GLU A 6 6.65 13.54 8.30
C GLU A 6 6.35 12.42 7.30
N HIS A 7 7.24 12.08 6.36
CA HIS A 7 7.03 11.02 5.37
C HIS A 7 8.15 9.96 5.44
N TRP A 8 8.25 9.25 6.56
CA TRP A 8 9.52 8.62 7.00
C TRP A 8 9.73 7.16 6.55
N LEU A 9 8.68 6.39 6.21
CA LEU A 9 8.83 4.97 5.88
C LEU A 9 9.73 4.76 4.67
N LEU A 10 9.50 5.56 3.62
CA LEU A 10 10.22 5.47 2.35
C LEU A 10 11.18 6.63 2.10
N ALA A 11 11.22 7.66 2.97
CA ALA A 11 12.08 8.84 2.77
C ALA A 11 13.55 8.48 2.55
N ALA A 12 14.10 7.56 3.34
CA ALA A 12 15.51 7.17 3.20
C ALA A 12 15.79 6.53 1.83
N CYS A 13 14.87 5.72 1.30
CA CYS A 13 14.97 5.14 -0.03
C CYS A 13 14.81 6.20 -1.11
N GLY A 14 13.78 7.05 -0.99
CA GLY A 14 13.51 8.13 -1.93
C GLY A 14 14.66 9.15 -2.04
N ILE A 15 15.28 9.52 -0.91
CA ILE A 15 16.45 10.40 -0.91
C ILE A 15 17.62 9.75 -1.65
N LYS A 16 17.90 8.46 -1.40
CA LYS A 16 18.98 7.75 -2.09
C LYS A 16 18.75 7.69 -3.60
N LEU A 17 17.53 7.40 -4.03
CA LEU A 17 17.17 7.40 -5.45
C LEU A 17 17.29 8.80 -6.07
N ALA A 18 16.82 9.84 -5.38
CA ALA A 18 16.96 11.22 -5.84
C ALA A 18 18.42 11.66 -5.95
N THR A 19 19.27 11.30 -4.98
CA THR A 19 20.72 11.54 -5.03
C THR A 19 21.39 10.79 -6.18
N ALA A 20 20.86 9.63 -6.56
CA ALA A 20 21.31 8.87 -7.73
C ALA A 20 20.77 9.42 -9.07
N GLY A 21 20.03 10.53 -9.08
CA GLY A 21 19.56 11.21 -10.28
C GLY A 21 18.15 10.83 -10.75
N TYR A 22 17.38 10.07 -9.96
CA TYR A 22 16.01 9.70 -10.29
C TYR A 22 15.01 10.78 -9.87
N GLY A 23 13.99 11.03 -10.69
CA GLY A 23 12.78 11.71 -10.25
C GLY A 23 11.96 10.79 -9.35
N VAL A 24 11.77 11.17 -8.07
CA VAL A 24 11.08 10.33 -7.08
C VAL A 24 9.78 11.01 -6.66
N PHE A 25 8.68 10.30 -6.85
CA PHE A 25 7.33 10.78 -6.54
C PHE A 25 6.58 9.75 -5.71
N GLY A 26 5.77 10.23 -4.77
CA GLY A 26 4.93 9.40 -3.92
C GLY A 26 3.64 10.11 -3.60
N ILE A 27 2.59 9.33 -3.32
CA ILE A 27 1.28 9.83 -2.92
C ILE A 27 0.82 9.06 -1.68
N ASP A 28 0.26 9.78 -0.71
CA ASP A 28 -0.43 9.15 0.41
C ASP A 28 -1.80 8.65 -0.07
N TYR A 29 -2.11 7.36 0.15
CA TYR A 29 -3.43 6.82 -0.18
C TYR A 29 -4.54 7.49 0.63
N GLU A 30 -5.77 7.48 0.13
CA GLU A 30 -6.93 7.90 0.92
C GLU A 30 -6.95 7.18 2.28
N GLY A 31 -7.20 7.92 3.36
CA GLY A 31 -7.18 7.42 4.74
C GLY A 31 -5.78 7.18 5.32
N HIS A 32 -4.71 7.43 4.58
CA HIS A 32 -3.32 7.21 4.97
C HIS A 32 -2.51 8.52 4.96
N GLY A 33 -1.42 8.55 5.74
CA GLY A 33 -0.51 9.69 5.78
C GLY A 33 -1.23 11.03 5.95
N LYS A 34 -0.99 11.98 5.05
CA LYS A 34 -1.62 13.31 5.05
C LYS A 34 -2.89 13.39 4.21
N SER A 35 -3.21 12.35 3.45
CA SER A 35 -4.42 12.33 2.63
C SER A 35 -5.68 12.30 3.50
N MET A 36 -6.76 12.85 2.95
CA MET A 36 -8.09 12.89 3.56
C MET A 36 -8.70 11.49 3.65
N GLY A 37 -9.87 11.39 4.28
CA GLY A 37 -10.61 10.13 4.43
C GLY A 37 -10.50 9.52 5.82
N ALA A 38 -11.31 8.48 6.06
CA ALA A 38 -11.30 7.79 7.34
C ALA A 38 -9.98 7.03 7.52
N ARG A 39 -9.31 7.22 8.67
CA ARG A 39 -7.98 6.63 8.91
C ARG A 39 -8.00 5.11 8.70
N CYS A 40 -7.05 4.63 7.88
CA CYS A 40 -6.87 3.23 7.49
C CYS A 40 -8.17 2.56 7.00
N TYR A 41 -8.99 3.31 6.26
CA TYR A 41 -10.20 2.82 5.64
C TYR A 41 -10.03 2.74 4.13
N ILE A 42 -10.11 1.53 3.59
CA ILE A 42 -10.12 1.28 2.14
C ILE A 42 -11.54 0.85 1.79
N GLN A 43 -12.24 1.67 1.01
CA GLN A 43 -13.59 1.34 0.56
C GLN A 43 -13.57 0.28 -0.55
N LYS A 44 -12.66 0.48 -1.52
CA LYS A 44 -12.36 -0.42 -2.63
C LYS A 44 -10.88 -0.31 -2.94
N PHE A 45 -10.16 -1.42 -3.07
CA PHE A 45 -8.74 -1.38 -3.36
C PHE A 45 -8.45 -0.80 -4.75
N GLU A 46 -9.35 -1.01 -5.71
CA GLU A 46 -9.22 -0.51 -7.07
C GLU A 46 -9.20 1.02 -7.13
N ASN A 47 -9.84 1.70 -6.17
CA ASN A 47 -9.79 3.16 -6.08
C ASN A 47 -8.35 3.64 -5.80
N LEU A 48 -7.63 2.95 -4.91
CA LEU A 48 -6.23 3.28 -4.61
C LEU A 48 -5.36 3.11 -5.85
N VAL A 49 -5.55 2.01 -6.59
CA VAL A 49 -4.83 1.75 -7.84
C VAL A 49 -5.17 2.82 -8.89
N ALA A 50 -6.44 3.18 -9.03
CA ALA A 50 -6.89 4.21 -9.97
C ALA A 50 -6.34 5.60 -9.66
N ASP A 51 -6.27 5.97 -8.38
CA ASP A 51 -5.68 7.24 -7.96
C ASP A 51 -4.17 7.28 -8.24
N CYS A 52 -3.46 6.17 -7.96
CA CYS A 52 -2.03 6.06 -8.26
C CYS A 52 -1.76 6.11 -9.76
N ASP A 53 -2.54 5.38 -10.57
CA ASP A 53 -2.42 5.35 -12.03
C ASP A 53 -2.56 6.76 -12.60
N ARG A 54 -3.60 7.48 -12.18
CA ARG A 54 -3.85 8.86 -12.61
C ARG A 54 -2.73 9.80 -12.18
N PHE A 55 -2.33 9.74 -10.91
CA PHE A 55 -1.30 10.60 -10.36
C PHE A 55 0.03 10.38 -11.07
N PHE A 56 0.55 9.15 -11.12
CA PHE A 56 1.84 8.87 -11.72
C PHE A 56 1.86 9.12 -13.23
N LYS A 57 0.80 8.77 -13.97
CA LYS A 57 0.71 9.11 -15.39
C LYS A 57 0.70 10.62 -15.63
N SER A 58 0.07 11.40 -14.74
CA SER A 58 0.12 12.86 -14.83
C SER A 58 1.54 13.42 -14.65
N ILE A 59 2.34 12.83 -13.76
CA ILE A 59 3.76 13.18 -13.59
C ILE A 59 4.54 12.80 -14.85
N CYS A 60 4.36 11.57 -15.35
CA CYS A 60 5.02 11.10 -16.57
C CYS A 60 4.65 11.92 -17.81
N ALA A 61 3.50 12.62 -17.82
CA ALA A 61 3.09 13.46 -18.94
C ALA A 61 3.76 14.85 -18.97
N MET A 62 4.36 15.28 -17.84
CA MET A 62 5.08 16.55 -17.73
C MET A 62 6.31 16.57 -18.64
N GLU A 63 6.66 17.75 -19.15
CA GLU A 63 7.75 17.92 -20.12
C GLU A 63 9.09 17.34 -19.63
N ASP A 64 9.41 17.57 -18.35
CA ASP A 64 10.64 17.08 -17.72
C ASP A 64 10.75 15.54 -17.67
N TYR A 65 9.61 14.83 -17.71
CA TYR A 65 9.54 13.39 -17.47
C TYR A 65 9.03 12.55 -18.65
N ARG A 66 8.45 13.17 -19.68
CA ARG A 66 7.76 12.49 -20.80
C ARG A 66 8.57 11.40 -21.50
N ASN A 67 9.88 11.58 -21.61
CA ASN A 67 10.78 10.65 -22.30
C ASN A 67 11.71 9.89 -21.34
N LYS A 68 11.37 9.84 -20.05
CA LYS A 68 12.16 9.13 -19.02
C LYS A 68 11.59 7.74 -18.80
N SER A 69 12.46 6.81 -18.40
CA SER A 69 12.04 5.47 -17.96
C SER A 69 11.21 5.57 -16.67
N ARG A 70 10.19 4.73 -16.58
CA ARG A 70 9.13 4.75 -15.56
C ARG A 70 9.23 3.48 -14.73
N PHE A 71 9.68 3.63 -13.49
CA PHE A 71 9.83 2.52 -12.56
C PHE A 71 8.86 2.67 -11.39
N LEU A 72 8.22 1.57 -11.02
CA LEU A 72 7.40 1.48 -9.82
C LEU A 72 8.24 1.01 -8.62
N TYR A 73 7.93 1.51 -7.44
CA TYR A 73 8.51 1.03 -6.19
C TYR A 73 7.38 0.74 -5.20
N GLY A 74 7.40 -0.43 -4.55
CA GLY A 74 6.36 -0.80 -3.60
C GLY A 74 6.85 -1.72 -2.48
N GLU A 75 6.47 -1.39 -1.24
CA GLU A 75 6.66 -2.24 -0.06
C GLU A 75 5.31 -2.76 0.44
N SER A 76 5.21 -4.05 0.77
CA SER A 76 3.99 -4.65 1.35
C SER A 76 2.73 -4.34 0.52
N MET A 77 1.72 -3.68 1.09
CA MET A 77 0.53 -3.21 0.37
C MET A 77 0.87 -2.32 -0.84
N GLY A 78 1.90 -1.48 -0.74
CA GLY A 78 2.37 -0.67 -1.87
C GLY A 78 2.98 -1.52 -2.98
N GLY A 79 3.52 -2.70 -2.65
CA GLY A 79 3.95 -3.70 -3.63
C GLY A 79 2.78 -4.29 -4.42
N ALA A 80 1.65 -4.56 -3.76
CA ALA A 80 0.42 -4.97 -4.46
C ALA A 80 -0.10 -3.87 -5.40
N VAL A 81 -0.10 -2.61 -4.94
CA VAL A 81 -0.46 -1.48 -5.80
C VAL A 81 0.47 -1.39 -7.03
N ALA A 82 1.78 -1.55 -6.85
CA ALA A 82 2.74 -1.54 -7.95
C ALA A 82 2.49 -2.68 -8.95
N LEU A 83 2.24 -3.90 -8.47
CA LEU A 83 1.90 -5.04 -9.33
C LEU A 83 0.61 -4.80 -10.12
N LEU A 84 -0.44 -4.26 -9.48
CA LEU A 84 -1.72 -3.99 -10.13
C LEU A 84 -1.64 -2.83 -11.13
N LEU A 85 -0.82 -1.82 -10.87
CA LEU A 85 -0.52 -0.76 -11.84
C LEU A 85 0.19 -1.31 -13.07
N HIS A 86 1.18 -2.19 -12.86
CA HIS A 86 1.88 -2.86 -13.95
C HIS A 86 0.92 -3.73 -14.75
N ARG A 87 0.12 -4.58 -14.10
CA ARG A 87 -0.89 -5.45 -14.76
C ARG A 87 -1.88 -4.65 -15.61
N LYS A 88 -2.29 -3.47 -15.11
CA LYS A 88 -3.27 -2.61 -15.80
C LYS A 88 -2.73 -2.03 -17.11
N ASP A 89 -1.43 -1.75 -17.19
CA ASP A 89 -0.80 -1.17 -18.38
C ASP A 89 0.67 -1.64 -18.51
N PRO A 90 0.91 -2.90 -18.92
CA PRO A 90 2.23 -3.51 -18.86
C PRO A 90 3.27 -2.85 -19.77
N ILE A 91 2.82 -2.16 -20.82
CA ILE A 91 3.70 -1.47 -21.78
C ILE A 91 4.09 -0.08 -21.26
N PHE A 92 3.28 0.50 -20.36
CA PHE A 92 3.54 1.83 -19.83
C PHE A 92 4.62 1.84 -18.74
N TRP A 93 4.89 0.72 -18.07
CA TRP A 93 5.88 0.68 -16.98
C TRP A 93 7.12 -0.09 -17.45
N ASP A 94 8.30 0.51 -17.27
CA ASP A 94 9.56 -0.06 -17.75
C ASP A 94 10.18 -1.03 -16.72
N GLY A 95 9.67 -1.03 -15.48
CA GLY A 95 10.03 -2.02 -14.47
C GLY A 95 9.48 -1.70 -13.07
N ALA A 96 9.71 -2.59 -12.12
CA ALA A 96 9.31 -2.42 -10.73
C ALA A 96 10.36 -2.93 -9.74
N VAL A 97 10.45 -2.28 -8.58
CA VAL A 97 11.23 -2.71 -7.42
C VAL A 97 10.27 -3.02 -6.28
N LEU A 98 10.22 -4.29 -5.87
CA LEU A 98 9.26 -4.78 -4.88
C LEU A 98 9.97 -5.23 -3.60
N VAL A 99 9.53 -4.73 -2.46
CA VAL A 99 10.09 -5.07 -1.13
C VAL A 99 9.02 -5.77 -0.31
N ALA A 100 9.16 -7.08 -0.12
CA ALA A 100 8.18 -7.91 0.57
C ALA A 100 6.73 -7.59 0.14
N PRO A 101 6.42 -7.64 -1.18
CA PRO A 101 5.11 -7.25 -1.69
C PRO A 101 4.00 -8.14 -1.13
N MET A 102 2.81 -7.56 -0.93
CA MET A 102 1.62 -8.30 -0.53
C MET A 102 1.11 -9.14 -1.71
N CYS A 103 1.66 -10.34 -1.89
CA CYS A 103 1.32 -11.25 -2.98
C CYS A 103 0.62 -12.54 -2.54
N LYS A 104 0.58 -12.81 -1.23
CA LYS A 104 0.02 -14.04 -0.68
C LYS A 104 -0.29 -13.87 0.79
N ILE A 105 -1.38 -14.49 1.24
CA ILE A 105 -1.65 -14.67 2.66
C ILE A 105 -1.17 -16.05 3.07
N SER A 106 -0.34 -16.13 4.11
CA SER A 106 0.11 -17.43 4.60
C SER A 106 -1.09 -18.26 5.07
N GLU A 107 -1.16 -19.52 4.65
CA GLU A 107 -2.22 -20.46 5.03
C GLU A 107 -2.39 -20.57 6.56
N LYS A 108 -1.31 -20.33 7.33
CA LYS A 108 -1.36 -20.32 8.81
C LYS A 108 -2.15 -19.16 9.41
N VAL A 109 -2.36 -18.08 8.66
CA VAL A 109 -3.08 -16.88 9.10
C VAL A 109 -4.32 -16.59 8.26
N LYS A 110 -4.58 -17.42 7.22
CA LYS A 110 -5.76 -17.30 6.37
C LYS A 110 -7.01 -17.58 7.21
N PRO A 111 -7.98 -16.64 7.29
CA PRO A 111 -9.20 -16.88 8.03
C PRO A 111 -9.99 -18.04 7.43
N HIS A 112 -10.69 -18.80 8.26
CA HIS A 112 -11.54 -19.90 7.78
C HIS A 112 -12.59 -19.38 6.78
N PRO A 113 -12.89 -20.08 5.66
CA PRO A 113 -13.81 -19.60 4.62
C PRO A 113 -15.19 -19.15 5.14
N VAL A 114 -15.71 -19.84 6.16
CA VAL A 114 -16.97 -19.46 6.84
C VAL A 114 -16.87 -18.08 7.50
N VAL A 115 -15.73 -17.76 8.12
CA VAL A 115 -15.50 -16.44 8.72
C VAL A 115 -15.46 -15.37 7.63
N ILE A 116 -14.77 -15.62 6.52
CA ILE A 116 -14.72 -14.69 5.38
C ILE A 116 -16.14 -14.43 4.84
N THR A 117 -16.94 -15.49 4.69
CA THR A 117 -18.32 -15.40 4.19
C THR A 117 -19.20 -14.56 5.14
N LEU A 118 -19.18 -14.85 6.44
CA LEU A 118 -19.92 -14.10 7.46
C LEU A 118 -19.52 -12.62 7.46
N LEU A 119 -18.21 -12.36 7.48
CA LEU A 119 -17.66 -11.00 7.48
C LEU A 119 -18.02 -10.24 6.20
N THR A 120 -18.05 -10.90 5.05
CA THR A 120 -18.49 -10.33 3.78
C THR A 120 -19.97 -9.94 3.81
N GLN A 121 -20.85 -10.77 4.39
CA GLN A 121 -22.29 -10.47 4.46
C GLN A 121 -22.61 -9.23 5.29
N VAL A 122 -21.82 -8.95 6.33
CA VAL A 122 -22.04 -7.80 7.22
C VAL A 122 -21.20 -6.57 6.86
N GLU A 123 -20.37 -6.66 5.80
CA GLU A 123 -19.41 -5.60 5.46
C GLU A 123 -20.09 -4.28 5.10
N GLU A 124 -21.26 -4.32 4.48
CA GLU A 124 -22.02 -3.12 4.10
C GLU A 124 -22.76 -2.49 5.30
N ILE A 125 -23.00 -3.27 6.36
CA ILE A 125 -23.68 -2.81 7.57
C ILE A 125 -22.68 -2.16 8.55
N ILE A 126 -21.51 -2.78 8.72
CA ILE A 126 -20.49 -2.35 9.69
C ILE A 126 -19.09 -2.16 9.07
N PRO A 127 -18.95 -1.47 7.92
CA PRO A 127 -17.69 -1.45 7.15
C PRO A 127 -16.52 -0.84 7.92
N LYS A 128 -16.82 0.16 8.75
CA LYS A 128 -15.82 0.96 9.47
C LYS A 128 -15.48 0.38 10.85
N TRP A 129 -16.12 -0.70 11.29
CA TRP A 129 -15.90 -1.27 12.62
C TRP A 129 -14.51 -1.89 12.74
N LYS A 130 -13.81 -1.58 13.84
CA LYS A 130 -12.41 -1.98 14.12
C LYS A 130 -12.36 -3.34 14.83
N ILE A 131 -12.92 -4.37 14.19
CA ILE A 131 -13.21 -5.66 14.85
C ILE A 131 -12.24 -6.78 14.46
N VAL A 132 -11.41 -6.58 13.44
CA VAL A 132 -10.55 -7.63 12.92
C VAL A 132 -9.39 -7.85 13.89
N PRO A 133 -9.24 -9.06 14.47
CA PRO A 133 -8.14 -9.33 15.39
C PRO A 133 -6.81 -9.32 14.66
N THR A 134 -5.84 -8.59 15.20
CA THR A 134 -4.45 -8.62 14.72
C THR A 134 -3.51 -8.76 15.90
N LYS A 135 -2.41 -9.51 15.72
CA LYS A 135 -1.24 -9.41 16.62
C LYS A 135 -0.65 -8.00 16.48
N ASP A 136 0.05 -7.52 17.51
CA ASP A 136 0.68 -6.19 17.46
C ASP A 136 1.69 -6.15 16.29
N VAL A 137 1.27 -5.54 15.18
CA VAL A 137 1.98 -5.56 13.91
C VAL A 137 3.24 -4.70 14.02
N ILE A 138 3.24 -3.70 14.90
CA ILE A 138 4.36 -2.78 15.11
C ILE A 138 5.58 -3.54 15.66
N ASP A 139 5.37 -4.37 16.68
CA ASP A 139 6.47 -5.13 17.29
C ASP A 139 7.00 -6.21 16.35
N SER A 140 6.14 -6.73 15.47
CA SER A 140 6.51 -7.75 14.48
C SER A 140 7.22 -7.15 13.25
N ALA A 141 6.79 -5.97 12.78
CA ALA A 141 7.29 -5.34 11.55
C ALA A 141 8.59 -4.55 11.74
N PHE A 142 8.84 -4.01 12.93
CA PHE A 142 10.02 -3.21 13.21
C PHE A 142 10.82 -3.87 14.32
N LYS A 143 12.08 -4.28 14.07
CA LYS A 143 12.94 -4.87 15.12
C LYS A 143 13.68 -3.83 15.95
N ASP A 144 13.92 -2.66 15.38
CA ASP A 144 14.64 -1.56 16.02
C ASP A 144 13.74 -0.83 17.04
N PRO A 145 14.11 -0.80 18.34
CA PRO A 145 13.32 -0.17 19.39
C PRO A 145 13.17 1.34 19.22
N VAL A 146 14.18 2.04 18.68
CA VAL A 146 14.11 3.49 18.41
C VAL A 146 13.13 3.75 17.27
N LYS A 147 13.14 2.90 16.24
CA LYS A 147 12.17 2.97 15.13
C LYS A 147 10.75 2.68 15.62
N ARG A 148 10.57 1.67 16.49
CA ARG A 148 9.27 1.36 17.13
C ARG A 148 8.71 2.54 17.92
N GLU A 149 9.54 3.18 18.74
CA GLU A 149 9.08 4.31 19.56
C GLU A 149 8.64 5.50 18.70
N LYS A 150 9.40 5.81 17.64
CA LYS A 150 9.02 6.84 16.67
C LYS A 150 7.70 6.52 15.97
N ILE A 151 7.48 5.25 15.61
CA ILE A 151 6.22 4.78 15.02
C ILE A 151 5.06 4.96 15.98
N ARG A 152 5.23 4.52 17.24
CA ARG A 152 4.20 4.64 18.28
C ARG A 152 3.84 6.11 18.56
N LYS A 153 4.79 7.03 18.42
CA LYS A 153 4.54 8.49 18.58
C LYS A 153 3.92 9.14 17.34
N ASN A 154 3.96 8.51 16.17
CA ASN A 154 3.49 9.09 14.93
C ASN A 154 1.96 8.90 14.79
N LYS A 155 1.22 10.00 14.94
CA LYS A 155 -0.25 10.05 14.83
C LYS A 155 -0.79 9.75 13.43
N LEU A 156 0.05 9.83 12.39
CA LEU A 156 -0.33 9.48 11.02
C LEU A 156 -0.31 7.96 10.78
N ILE A 157 0.34 7.20 11.66
CA ILE A 157 0.35 5.74 11.60
C ILE A 157 -0.86 5.24 12.36
N TYR A 158 -1.63 4.40 11.68
CA TYR A 158 -2.77 3.75 12.27
C TYR A 158 -2.34 2.68 13.28
N GLN A 159 -2.83 2.76 14.51
CA GLN A 159 -2.46 1.83 15.60
C GLN A 159 -3.65 1.01 16.12
N ASP A 160 -4.86 1.28 15.64
CA ASP A 160 -6.02 0.49 16.05
C ASP A 160 -6.10 -0.83 15.26
N LYS A 161 -7.03 -1.70 15.67
CA LYS A 161 -7.40 -2.90 14.90
C LYS A 161 -7.87 -2.52 13.49
N PRO A 162 -7.54 -3.32 12.46
CA PRO A 162 -8.04 -3.07 11.11
C PRO A 162 -9.56 -2.99 11.07
N ARG A 163 -10.05 -2.10 10.20
CA ARG A 163 -11.47 -2.00 9.89
C ARG A 163 -11.89 -3.19 9.05
N LEU A 164 -13.13 -3.65 9.25
CA LEU A 164 -13.68 -4.80 8.55
C LEU A 164 -13.51 -4.70 7.04
N LYS A 165 -13.98 -3.60 6.43
CA LYS A 165 -13.88 -3.42 4.97
C LYS A 165 -12.43 -3.43 4.49
N THR A 166 -11.55 -2.67 5.16
CA THR A 166 -10.12 -2.65 4.83
C THR A 166 -9.50 -4.04 4.84
N ALA A 167 -9.79 -4.85 5.88
CA ALA A 167 -9.23 -6.19 5.97
C ALA A 167 -9.75 -7.11 4.85
N LEU A 168 -11.02 -7.01 4.50
CA LEU A 168 -11.60 -7.76 3.38
C LEU A 168 -11.01 -7.34 2.04
N GLU A 169 -10.81 -6.04 1.82
CA GLU A 169 -10.19 -5.52 0.61
C GLU A 169 -8.73 -5.98 0.48
N LEU A 170 -7.95 -5.97 1.56
CA LEU A 170 -6.58 -6.50 1.58
C LEU A 170 -6.56 -8.01 1.31
N LEU A 171 -7.49 -8.76 1.90
CA LEU A 171 -7.64 -10.20 1.68
C LEU A 171 -7.96 -10.52 0.21
N ARG A 172 -8.99 -9.87 -0.35
CA ARG A 172 -9.40 -10.03 -1.76
C ARG A 172 -8.27 -9.67 -2.70
N THR A 173 -7.63 -8.54 -2.48
CA THR A 173 -6.50 -8.08 -3.30
C THR A 173 -5.33 -9.05 -3.23
N SER A 174 -4.98 -9.55 -2.04
CA SER A 174 -3.87 -10.49 -1.93
C SER A 174 -4.17 -11.82 -2.64
N MET A 175 -5.43 -12.27 -2.68
CA MET A 175 -5.81 -13.47 -3.42
C MET A 175 -5.80 -13.22 -4.94
N ASP A 176 -6.34 -12.08 -5.40
CA ASP A 176 -6.28 -11.68 -6.81
C ASP A 176 -4.84 -11.59 -7.33
N VAL A 177 -3.96 -10.93 -6.57
CA VAL A 177 -2.53 -10.85 -6.92
C VAL A 177 -1.89 -12.24 -6.93
N GLU A 178 -2.20 -13.10 -5.95
CA GLU A 178 -1.67 -14.48 -5.90
C GLU A 178 -2.08 -15.28 -7.14
N ASP A 179 -3.36 -15.24 -7.50
CA ASP A 179 -3.93 -15.98 -8.62
C ASP A 179 -3.42 -15.46 -9.97
N SER A 180 -3.09 -14.17 -10.07
CA SER A 180 -2.58 -13.55 -11.30
C SER A 180 -1.06 -13.35 -11.32
N LEU A 181 -0.30 -13.98 -10.43
CA LEU A 181 1.17 -13.77 -10.33
C LEU A 181 1.90 -13.97 -11.66
N SER A 182 1.43 -14.91 -12.49
CA SER A 182 1.97 -15.20 -13.83
C SER A 182 1.76 -14.09 -14.86
N GLU A 183 0.85 -13.15 -14.60
CA GLU A 183 0.57 -12.02 -15.51
C GLU A 183 1.43 -10.78 -15.17
N VAL A 184 2.10 -10.81 -14.01
CA VAL A 184 2.84 -9.67 -13.46
C VAL A 184 4.31 -9.98 -13.16
N LEU A 185 4.77 -11.21 -13.44
CA LEU A 185 6.14 -11.68 -13.31
C LEU A 185 6.70 -12.17 -14.64
#